data_AF-A0A841CEB1-F1
#
_entry.id   AF-A0A841CEB1-F1
#
_cell.length_a   1.000
_cell.length_b   1.000
_cell.length_c   1.000
_cell.angle_alpha   90.00
_cell.angle_beta   90.00
_cell.angle_gamma   90.00
#
_symmetry.space_group_name_H-M   'P 1'
#
loop_
_entity.id
_entity.type
_entity.pdbx_description
1 polymer ?
#
loop_
_entity_poly.entity_id
_entity_poly.type
_entity_poly.pdbx_seq_one_letter_code
_entity_poly.pdbx_strand_id
1 'polypeptide(L)'
;MTVLLREAIGDRLRHARTTQRRTLREVSRTARVSLGYLSEVERGRKEASSELLAAICEALDLPLYELLHLVASDIGAVQQPVTSPAELTERAQPAAPSLEGGTLVPAVIGNDLSDLRIQPMLTHRLTTSISKPRGTVVAA
;
A
#
# COMPACT_ATOMS: atom_id res chain seq x y z
N MET A 1 6.64 17.05 5.17
CA MET A 1 5.17 17.15 5.18
C MET A 1 4.62 15.75 4.97
N THR A 2 3.72 15.27 5.82
CA THR A 2 3.06 13.96 5.61
C THR A 2 1.93 14.14 4.60
N VAL A 3 2.08 13.56 3.40
CA VAL A 3 1.01 13.56 2.39
C VAL A 3 -0.07 12.57 2.82
N LEU A 4 -1.34 12.98 2.80
CA LEU A 4 -2.45 12.08 3.10
C LEU A 4 -2.81 11.28 1.86
N LEU A 5 -3.20 10.02 2.05
CA LEU A 5 -3.50 9.10 0.95
C LEU A 5 -4.59 9.65 0.01
N ARG A 6 -5.68 10.21 0.58
CA ARG A 6 -6.75 10.84 -0.22
C ARG A 6 -6.30 12.02 -1.07
N GLU A 7 -5.28 12.76 -0.62
CA GLU A 7 -4.76 13.90 -1.37
C GLU A 7 -3.98 13.40 -2.58
N ALA A 8 -3.06 12.45 -2.38
CA ALA A 8 -2.31 11.82 -3.46
C ALA A 8 -3.23 11.11 -4.48
N ILE A 9 -4.24 10.38 -4.02
CA ILE A 9 -5.25 9.76 -4.89
C ILE A 9 -6.03 10.85 -5.65
N GLY A 10 -6.53 11.86 -4.94
CA GLY A 10 -7.33 12.95 -5.51
C GLY A 10 -6.57 13.69 -6.62
N ASP A 11 -5.29 13.98 -6.40
CA ASP A 11 -4.43 14.65 -7.37
C ASP A 11 -4.21 13.80 -8.63
N ARG A 12 -4.00 12.48 -8.49
CA ARG A 12 -3.86 11.58 -9.64
C ARG A 12 -5.14 11.43 -10.44
N LEU A 13 -6.28 11.29 -9.77
CA LEU A 13 -7.59 11.26 -10.45
C LEU A 13 -7.86 12.55 -11.21
N ARG A 14 -7.59 13.70 -10.58
CA ARG A 14 -7.72 15.02 -11.20
C ARG A 14 -6.79 15.14 -12.41
N HIS A 15 -5.52 14.74 -12.27
CA HIS A 15 -4.54 14.76 -13.34
C HIS A 15 -5.04 13.94 -14.54
N ALA A 16 -5.41 12.68 -14.33
CA ALA A 16 -5.94 11.80 -15.37
C ALA A 16 -7.15 12.43 -16.09
N ARG A 17 -8.13 12.93 -15.34
CA ARG A 17 -9.31 13.60 -15.91
C ARG A 17 -8.94 14.82 -16.76
N THR A 18 -8.05 15.68 -16.26
CA THR A 18 -7.65 16.91 -16.97
C THR A 18 -6.81 16.63 -18.22
N THR A 19 -5.93 15.62 -18.17
CA THR A 19 -5.15 15.17 -19.34
C THR A 19 -6.07 14.63 -20.44
N GLN A 20 -7.14 13.93 -20.06
CA GLN A 20 -8.19 13.49 -21.00
C GLN A 20 -9.12 14.63 -21.47
N ARG A 21 -8.95 15.86 -20.96
CA ARG A 21 -9.81 17.03 -21.23
C ARG A 21 -11.29 16.80 -20.87
N ARG A 22 -11.56 15.94 -19.88
CA ARG A 22 -12.93 15.61 -19.46
C ARG A 22 -13.39 16.50 -18.33
N THR A 23 -14.68 16.84 -18.34
CA THR A 23 -15.27 17.66 -17.28
C THR A 23 -15.63 16.81 -16.07
N LEU A 24 -15.70 17.43 -14.88
CA LEU A 24 -16.21 16.76 -13.66
C LEU A 24 -17.60 16.15 -13.90
N ARG A 25 -18.45 16.83 -14.68
CA ARG A 25 -19.82 16.40 -14.98
C ARG A 25 -19.87 15.13 -15.84
N GLU A 26 -18.97 14.99 -16.81
CA GLU A 26 -18.87 13.79 -17.65
C GLU A 26 -18.44 12.57 -16.85
N VAL A 27 -17.39 12.73 -16.05
CA VAL A 27 -16.85 11.63 -15.23
C VAL A 27 -17.83 11.25 -14.13
N SER A 28 -18.39 12.23 -13.41
CA SER A 28 -19.34 11.95 -12.33
C SER A 28 -20.59 11.23 -12.83
N ARG A 29 -21.07 11.57 -14.03
CA ARG A 29 -22.21 10.89 -14.66
C ARG A 29 -21.89 9.42 -14.96
N THR A 30 -20.72 9.16 -15.52
CA THR A 30 -20.27 7.81 -15.88
C THR A 30 -20.04 6.95 -14.64
N ALA A 31 -19.36 7.51 -13.64
CA ALA A 31 -19.08 6.87 -12.35
C ALA A 31 -20.30 6.78 -11.41
N ARG A 32 -21.47 7.31 -11.81
CA ARG A 32 -22.71 7.36 -11.01
C ARG A 32 -22.54 7.99 -9.62
N VAL A 33 -21.69 9.01 -9.53
CA VAL A 33 -21.49 9.83 -8.32
C VAL A 33 -21.95 11.26 -8.54
N SER A 34 -22.18 12.01 -7.47
CA SER A 34 -22.48 13.43 -7.61
C SER A 34 -21.24 14.22 -8.03
N LEU A 35 -21.43 15.26 -8.83
CA LEU A 35 -20.36 16.17 -9.25
C LEU A 35 -19.63 16.77 -8.05
N GLY A 36 -20.40 17.17 -7.03
CA GLY A 36 -19.85 17.69 -5.77
C GLY A 36 -18.98 16.65 -5.06
N TYR A 37 -19.43 15.40 -4.98
CA TYR A 37 -18.65 14.32 -4.37
C TYR A 37 -17.32 14.09 -5.10
N LEU A 38 -17.33 13.96 -6.43
CA LEU A 38 -16.09 13.81 -7.21
C LEU A 38 -15.15 14.99 -7.02
N SER A 39 -15.68 16.21 -6.97
CA SER A 39 -14.90 17.41 -6.71
C SER A 39 -14.24 17.40 -5.32
N GLU A 40 -14.93 16.92 -4.28
CA GLU A 40 -14.35 16.77 -2.94
C GLU A 40 -13.25 15.69 -2.90
N VAL A 41 -13.44 14.59 -3.64
CA VAL A 41 -12.44 13.52 -3.76
C VAL A 41 -11.18 14.01 -4.47
N GLU A 42 -11.31 14.68 -5.62
CA GLU A 42 -10.17 15.24 -6.37
C GLU A 42 -9.37 16.30 -5.60
N ARG A 43 -9.97 16.89 -4.56
CA ARG A 43 -9.31 17.87 -3.68
C ARG A 43 -8.80 17.25 -2.38
N GLY A 44 -8.84 15.92 -2.25
CA GLY A 44 -8.41 15.23 -1.04
C GLY A 44 -9.22 15.60 0.20
N ARG A 45 -10.50 15.95 0.05
CA ARG A 45 -11.40 16.27 1.18
C ARG A 45 -12.27 15.10 1.62
N LYS A 46 -12.41 14.08 0.76
CA LYS A 46 -13.12 12.84 1.07
C LYS A 46 -12.27 11.62 0.77
N GLU A 47 -12.39 10.63 1.66
CA GLU A 47 -11.94 9.27 1.42
C GLU A 47 -13.03 8.57 0.58
N ALA A 48 -12.67 8.15 -0.64
CA ALA A 48 -13.57 7.36 -1.47
C ALA A 48 -13.59 5.91 -0.94
N SER A 49 -14.77 5.29 -0.90
CA SER A 49 -14.82 3.83 -0.68
C SER A 49 -14.15 3.13 -1.86
N SER A 50 -13.71 1.88 -1.66
CA SER A 50 -13.07 1.09 -2.71
C SER A 50 -13.96 0.93 -3.94
N GLU A 51 -15.28 0.79 -3.75
CA GLU A 51 -16.28 0.69 -4.83
C GLU A 51 -16.39 1.99 -5.61
N LEU A 52 -16.43 3.13 -4.93
CA LEU A 52 -16.50 4.44 -5.59
C LEU A 52 -15.20 4.79 -6.30
N LEU A 53 -14.05 4.43 -5.72
CA LEU A 53 -12.75 4.60 -6.35
C LEU A 53 -12.67 3.77 -7.64
N ALA A 54 -13.10 2.51 -7.59
CA ALA A 54 -13.16 1.64 -8.77
C ALA A 54 -14.06 2.23 -9.87
N ALA A 55 -15.27 2.69 -9.51
CA ALA A 55 -16.19 3.31 -10.47
C ALA A 55 -15.63 4.59 -11.11
N ILE A 56 -14.89 5.40 -10.36
CA ILE A 56 -14.22 6.59 -10.90
C ILE A 56 -13.06 6.21 -11.82
N CYS A 57 -12.28 5.20 -11.45
CA CYS A 57 -11.18 4.67 -12.27
C CYS A 57 -11.69 4.11 -13.60
N GLU A 58 -12.74 3.28 -13.55
CA GLU A 58 -13.43 2.76 -14.74
C GLU A 58 -13.96 3.90 -15.60
N ALA A 59 -14.62 4.90 -14.99
CA ALA A 59 -15.11 6.05 -15.73
C ALA A 59 -13.99 6.85 -16.41
N LEU A 60 -12.75 6.78 -15.94
CA LEU A 60 -11.56 7.43 -16.49
C LEU A 60 -10.74 6.50 -17.40
N ASP A 61 -11.18 5.28 -17.68
CA ASP A 61 -10.37 4.27 -18.40
C ASP A 61 -8.96 4.10 -17.78
N LEU A 62 -8.86 4.26 -16.45
CA LEU A 62 -7.60 4.17 -15.70
C LEU A 62 -7.60 2.88 -14.87
N PRO A 63 -6.69 1.93 -15.10
CA PRO A 63 -6.58 0.74 -14.27
C PRO A 63 -6.24 1.08 -12.82
N LEU A 64 -6.94 0.47 -11.86
CA LEU A 64 -6.75 0.76 -10.43
C LEU A 64 -5.30 0.48 -9.97
N TYR A 65 -4.67 -0.57 -10.46
CA TYR A 65 -3.29 -0.89 -10.09
C TYR A 65 -2.31 0.20 -10.54
N GLU A 66 -2.55 0.82 -11.70
CA GLU A 66 -1.72 1.90 -12.24
C GLU A 66 -1.85 3.15 -11.37
N LEU A 67 -3.08 3.51 -10.99
CA LEU A 67 -3.33 4.59 -10.04
C LEU A 67 -2.56 4.36 -8.73
N LEU A 68 -2.67 3.17 -8.14
CA LEU A 68 -2.01 2.86 -6.86
C LEU A 68 -0.48 2.89 -6.98
N HIS A 69 0.08 2.42 -8.10
CA HIS A 69 1.51 2.51 -8.37
C HIS A 69 1.97 3.97 -8.42
N LEU A 70 1.26 4.83 -9.17
CA LEU A 70 1.57 6.25 -9.29
C LEU A 70 1.48 7.00 -7.96
N VAL A 71 0.49 6.64 -7.14
CA VAL A 71 0.31 7.21 -5.78
C VAL A 71 1.45 6.78 -4.85
N ALA A 72 1.84 5.51 -4.89
CA ALA A 72 2.98 5.02 -4.11
C ALA A 72 4.28 5.72 -4.52
N SER A 73 4.50 5.95 -5.83
CA SER A 73 5.64 6.69 -6.33
C SER A 73 5.68 8.14 -5.85
N ASP A 74 4.55 8.86 -5.85
CA ASP A 74 4.49 10.25 -5.36
C ASP A 74 4.81 10.34 -3.87
N ILE A 75 4.19 9.47 -3.08
CA ILE A 75 4.41 9.44 -1.63
C ILE A 75 5.87 9.11 -1.34
N GLY A 76 6.44 8.14 -2.06
CA GLY A 76 7.86 7.78 -1.95
C GLY A 76 8.79 8.93 -2.31
N ALA A 77 8.51 9.68 -3.38
CA ALA A 77 9.31 10.82 -3.81
C ALA A 77 9.31 11.97 -2.78
N VAL A 78 8.20 12.18 -2.07
CA VAL A 78 8.10 13.19 -1.00
C VAL A 78 8.78 12.73 0.30
N GLN A 79 8.85 11.41 0.52
CA GLN A 79 9.42 10.82 1.73
C GLN A 79 10.91 10.51 1.64
N GLN A 80 11.48 10.38 0.44
CA GLN A 80 12.93 10.26 0.32
C GLN A 80 13.55 11.61 0.70
N PRO A 81 14.37 11.66 1.77
CA PRO A 81 15.37 12.72 1.85
C PRO A 81 16.17 12.61 0.56
N VAL A 82 16.52 13.73 -0.06
CA VAL A 82 17.59 13.77 -1.06
C VAL A 82 18.84 13.19 -0.41
N THR A 83 19.03 11.87 -0.52
CA THR A 83 20.28 11.25 -0.16
C THR A 83 21.24 11.68 -1.25
N SER A 84 22.12 12.61 -0.89
CA SER A 84 23.25 13.01 -1.71
C SER A 84 23.90 11.75 -2.31
N PRO A 85 24.34 11.74 -3.58
CA PRO A 85 24.77 10.51 -4.27
C PRO A 85 26.04 9.82 -3.73
N ALA A 86 26.49 10.13 -2.52
CA ALA A 86 27.77 9.70 -1.97
C ALA A 86 27.74 8.33 -1.26
N GLU A 87 26.58 7.75 -0.96
CA GLU A 87 26.52 6.51 -0.14
C GLU A 87 25.98 5.27 -0.89
N LEU A 88 25.99 5.27 -2.23
CA LEU A 88 25.76 4.05 -3.02
C LEU A 88 27.05 3.29 -3.36
N THR A 89 28.18 3.62 -2.70
CA THR A 89 29.47 2.93 -2.95
C THR A 89 29.72 1.73 -2.04
N GLU A 90 28.83 1.38 -1.11
CA GLU A 90 28.92 0.04 -0.49
C GLU A 90 28.28 -1.00 -1.42
N ARG A 91 28.99 -1.19 -2.54
CA ARG A 91 28.91 -2.34 -3.41
C ARG A 91 28.95 -3.57 -2.50
N ALA A 92 27.80 -4.21 -2.35
CA ALA A 92 27.66 -5.49 -1.68
C ALA A 92 28.84 -6.39 -2.08
N GLN A 93 29.77 -6.61 -1.15
CA GLN A 93 30.64 -7.75 -1.28
C GLN A 93 29.73 -8.97 -1.21
N PRO A 94 29.76 -9.89 -2.19
CA PRO A 94 29.07 -11.15 -2.00
C PRO A 94 29.72 -11.81 -0.79
N ALA A 95 28.95 -11.91 0.30
CA ALA A 95 29.35 -12.65 1.48
C ALA A 95 29.65 -14.08 1.01
N ALA A 96 30.91 -14.49 1.10
CA ALA A 96 31.28 -15.87 0.85
C ALA A 96 30.47 -16.77 1.80
N PRO A 97 29.93 -17.90 1.30
CA PRO A 97 29.11 -18.78 2.12
C PRO A 97 29.93 -19.28 3.32
N SER A 98 29.42 -19.07 4.53
CA SER A 98 30.01 -19.65 5.74
C SER A 98 29.50 -21.08 5.91
N LEU A 99 30.41 -22.02 6.10
CA LEU A 99 30.10 -23.43 6.30
C LEU A 99 29.96 -23.69 7.80
N GLU A 100 28.73 -23.88 8.28
CA GLU A 100 28.49 -24.38 9.63
C GLU A 100 27.85 -25.77 9.51
N GLY A 101 28.62 -26.81 9.82
CA GLY A 101 28.12 -28.20 9.87
C GLY A 101 27.66 -28.82 8.54
N GLY A 102 28.09 -28.30 7.39
CA GLY A 102 27.90 -28.97 6.09
C GLY A 102 26.59 -28.68 5.34
N THR A 103 25.81 -27.67 5.76
CA THR A 103 24.58 -27.26 5.04
C THR A 103 24.73 -25.84 4.48
N LEU A 104 24.48 -25.66 3.18
CA LEU A 104 24.41 -24.33 2.55
C LEU A 104 23.02 -23.73 2.78
N VAL A 105 22.94 -22.63 3.52
CA VAL A 105 21.73 -21.81 3.65
C VAL A 105 21.85 -20.54 2.80
N PRO A 106 20.90 -20.26 1.88
CA PRO A 106 20.91 -19.01 1.11
C PRO A 106 20.59 -17.80 1.99
N ALA A 107 21.47 -16.81 1.99
CA ALA A 107 21.31 -15.56 2.72
C ALA A 107 20.74 -14.45 1.81
N VAL A 108 19.56 -14.62 1.23
CA VAL A 108 18.83 -13.53 0.54
C VAL A 108 17.33 -13.79 0.63
N ILE A 109 16.57 -12.83 1.15
CA ILE A 109 15.13 -12.69 0.91
C ILE A 109 15.00 -11.38 0.11
N GLY A 110 14.65 -11.49 -1.17
CA GLY A 110 14.65 -10.38 -2.12
C GLY A 110 13.51 -9.38 -1.89
N ASN A 111 13.47 -8.36 -2.75
CA ASN A 111 12.53 -7.23 -2.70
C ASN A 111 11.32 -7.45 -3.64
N ASP A 112 11.04 -8.69 -4.05
CA ASP A 112 9.98 -9.06 -4.99
C ASP A 112 8.94 -9.97 -4.32
N LEU A 113 7.67 -9.82 -4.69
CA LEU A 113 6.55 -10.59 -4.09
C LEU A 113 6.64 -12.08 -4.45
N SER A 114 7.34 -12.42 -5.53
CA SER A 114 7.60 -13.80 -5.96
C SER A 114 8.61 -14.53 -5.06
N ASP A 115 9.36 -13.80 -4.23
CA ASP A 115 10.34 -14.37 -3.29
C ASP A 115 9.72 -14.77 -1.94
N LEU A 116 8.43 -14.49 -1.72
CA LEU A 116 7.66 -15.09 -0.64
C LEU A 116 7.39 -16.56 -0.97
N ARG A 117 8.42 -17.42 -0.80
CA ARG A 117 8.18 -18.84 -0.58
C ARG A 117 7.46 -18.96 0.75
N ILE A 118 6.12 -18.99 0.68
CA ILE A 118 5.26 -19.44 1.77
C ILE A 118 5.81 -20.80 2.22
N GLN A 119 6.49 -20.82 3.36
CA GLN A 119 6.84 -22.05 4.02
C GLN A 119 5.56 -22.62 4.64
N PRO A 120 5.10 -23.82 4.27
CA PRO A 120 4.23 -24.56 5.16
C PRO A 120 5.14 -25.19 6.22
N MET A 121 4.90 -24.93 7.51
CA MET A 121 5.08 -25.85 8.64
C MET A 121 4.91 -25.05 9.94
N LEU A 122 3.67 -24.74 10.31
CA LEU A 122 3.33 -24.48 11.72
C LEU A 122 3.35 -25.84 12.44
N THR A 123 4.46 -26.21 13.08
CA THR A 123 4.53 -27.36 14.01
C THR A 123 4.48 -26.92 15.47
N HIS A 124 3.77 -25.84 15.79
CA HIS A 124 3.43 -25.55 17.18
C HIS A 124 1.92 -25.55 17.36
N ARG A 125 1.46 -26.66 17.94
CA ARG A 125 0.13 -26.84 18.51
C ARG A 125 -0.06 -25.79 19.60
N LEU A 126 -0.90 -24.78 19.35
CA LEU A 126 -1.34 -23.85 20.38
C LEU A 126 -2.17 -24.63 21.41
N THR A 127 -1.60 -24.97 22.55
CA THR A 127 -2.37 -25.44 23.70
C THR A 127 -3.05 -24.22 24.33
N THR A 128 -4.31 -23.98 23.98
CA THR A 128 -5.15 -23.01 24.67
C THR A 128 -5.34 -23.45 26.12
N SER A 129 -4.59 -22.87 27.04
CA SER A 129 -5.01 -22.71 28.44
C SER A 129 -5.30 -21.22 28.64
N ILE A 130 -6.53 -20.81 28.34
CA ILE A 130 -7.03 -19.50 28.77
C ILE A 130 -7.27 -19.65 30.28
N SER A 131 -6.31 -19.17 31.07
CA SER A 131 -6.45 -19.03 32.51
C SER A 131 -7.61 -18.06 32.81
N LYS A 132 -8.65 -18.54 33.48
CA LYS A 132 -9.78 -17.73 33.95
C LYS A 132 -9.33 -16.81 35.09
N PRO A 133 -9.62 -15.50 35.08
CA PRO A 133 -9.29 -14.63 36.19
C PRO A 133 -10.13 -15.00 37.42
N ARG A 134 -9.45 -15.07 38.58
CA ARG A 134 -10.06 -15.29 39.90
C ARG A 134 -10.97 -14.10 40.24
N GLY A 135 -12.27 -14.36 40.27
CA GLY A 135 -13.27 -13.48 40.86
C GLY A 135 -14.05 -14.24 41.91
N THR A 136 -13.66 -14.09 43.17
CA THR A 136 -14.42 -14.51 44.35
C THR A 136 -15.65 -13.62 44.49
N VAL A 137 -16.84 -14.21 44.40
CA VAL A 137 -18.08 -13.62 44.94
C VAL A 137 -18.40 -14.41 46.21
N VAL A 138 -18.23 -13.75 47.36
CA VAL A 138 -18.67 -14.25 48.66
C VAL A 138 -20.14 -13.89 48.78
N ALA A 139 -21.01 -14.91 48.87
CA ALA A 139 -22.37 -14.74 49.32
C ALA A 139 -22.41 -15.00 50.84
N ALA A 140 -23.01 -14.07 51.56
CA ALA A 140 -23.53 -14.23 52.91
C ALA A 140 -24.99 -13.80 52.90
#